data_AF-A0A0P9UJ28-F1
#
_entry.id   AF-A0A0P9UJ28-F1
#
_cell.length_a   1.000
_cell.length_b   1.000
_cell.length_c   1.000
_cell.angle_alpha   90.00
_cell.angle_beta   90.00
_cell.angle_gamma   90.00
#
_symmetry.space_group_name_H-M   'P 1'
#
loop_
_entity.id
_entity.type
_entity.pdbx_description
1 polymer ?
#
loop_
_entity_poly.entity_id
_entity_poly.type
_entity_poly.pdbx_seq_one_letter_code
_entity_poly.pdbx_strand_id
1 'polypeptide(L)' 'MQDSGVGLLLTQSALLQRLPVQVQSLCLDQEGDWLAGYSTANPENLSHPL' A
#
# COMPACT_ATOMS: atom_id res chain seq x y z
N MET A 1 -3.21 -19.05 -12.39
CA MET A 1 -2.79 -17.69 -12.75
C MET A 1 -2.31 -17.03 -11.47
N GLN A 2 -1.06 -17.26 -11.07
CA GLN A 2 -0.49 -16.68 -9.85
C GLN A 2 0.85 -16.08 -10.22
N ASP A 3 0.81 -14.85 -10.72
CA ASP A 3 2.00 -14.02 -10.69
C ASP A 3 1.58 -12.55 -10.60
N SER A 4 0.93 -12.21 -9.50
CA SER A 4 1.09 -10.86 -8.98
C SER A 4 2.45 -10.88 -8.30
N GLY A 5 3.54 -10.65 -9.06
CA GLY A 5 4.91 -10.48 -8.54
C GLY A 5 5.07 -9.22 -7.67
N VAL A 6 4.03 -8.89 -6.90
CA VAL A 6 3.97 -7.75 -6.02
C VAL A 6 4.74 -8.12 -4.76
N GLY A 7 5.90 -7.50 -4.57
CA GLY A 7 6.70 -7.68 -3.37
C GLY A 7 6.05 -7.10 -2.12
N LEU A 8 5.05 -6.23 -2.28
CA LEU A 8 4.34 -5.55 -1.20
C LEU A 8 2.84 -5.48 -1.50
N LEU A 9 2.02 -6.00 -0.60
CA LEU A 9 0.57 -5.88 -0.65
C LEU A 9 0.12 -4.69 0.20
N LEU A 10 -0.53 -3.71 -0.42
CA LEU A 10 -1.22 -2.65 0.32
C LEU A 10 -2.58 -3.18 0.77
N THR A 11 -2.85 -3.14 2.08
CA THR A 11 -4.08 -3.68 2.67
C THR A 11 -4.60 -2.80 3.81
N GLN A 12 -5.67 -3.25 4.46
CA GLN A 12 -6.22 -2.67 5.67
C GLN A 12 -6.29 -3.76 6.76
N SER A 13 -6.25 -3.37 8.03
CA SER A 13 -6.18 -4.24 9.20
C SER A 13 -7.33 -5.25 9.23
N ALA A 14 -8.54 -4.83 8.83
CA ALA A 14 -9.72 -5.70 8.74
C ALA A 14 -9.58 -6.84 7.70
N LEU A 15 -8.75 -6.64 6.67
CA LEU A 15 -8.54 -7.61 5.59
C LEU A 15 -7.32 -8.50 5.85
N LEU A 16 -6.39 -8.05 6.70
CA LEU A 16 -5.17 -8.78 7.02
C LEU A 16 -5.47 -10.12 7.71
N GLN A 17 -6.52 -10.18 8.54
CA GLN A 17 -7.00 -11.43 9.16
C GLN A 17 -7.61 -12.43 8.17
N ARG A 18 -7.96 -11.97 6.96
CA ARG A 18 -8.61 -12.78 5.92
C ARG A 18 -7.64 -13.15 4.79
N LEU A 19 -6.36 -12.80 4.91
CA LEU A 19 -5.39 -13.02 3.86
C LEU A 19 -4.97 -14.51 3.83
N PRO A 20 -5.14 -15.19 2.68
CA PRO A 20 -4.87 -16.62 2.58
C PRO A 20 -3.38 -16.97 2.49
N VAL A 21 -2.49 -15.98 2.38
CA VAL A 21 -1.05 -16.18 2.17
C VAL A 21 -0.23 -15.17 2.98
N GLN A 22 0.93 -15.58 3.49
CA GLN A 22 1.91 -14.68 4.09
C GLN A 22 2.67 -13.96 2.98
N VAL A 23 2.19 -12.77 2.62
CA VAL A 23 2.88 -11.80 1.78
C VAL A 23 3.22 -10.56 2.61
N GLN A 24 4.33 -9.89 2.28
CA GLN A 24 4.68 -8.65 2.94
C GLN A 24 3.54 -7.66 2.72
N SER A 25 2.89 -7.27 3.81
CA SER A 25 1.66 -6.47 3.77
C SER A 25 1.88 -5.17 4.53
N LEU A 26 1.52 -4.06 3.90
CA LEU A 26 1.48 -2.74 4.54
C LEU A 26 0.02 -2.38 4.78
N CYS A 27 -0.39 -2.30 6.04
CA CYS A 27 -1.68 -1.72 6.38
C CYS A 27 -1.65 -0.22 6.16
N LEU A 28 -2.68 0.34 5.54
CA LEU A 28 -2.79 1.79 5.36
C LEU A 28 -3.50 2.46 6.54
N ASP A 29 -4.27 1.68 7.30
CA ASP A 29 -5.09 2.08 8.45
C ASP A 29 -4.39 1.86 9.80
N GLN A 30 -3.06 1.86 9.81
CA GLN A 30 -2.26 1.68 11.02
C GLN A 30 -2.53 2.83 11.99
N GLU A 31 -2.58 2.53 13.29
CA GLU A 31 -2.76 3.54 14.31
C GLU A 31 -1.57 4.52 14.33
N GLY A 32 -1.89 5.81 14.51
CA GLY A 32 -0.91 6.88 14.57
C GLY A 32 -0.59 7.51 13.21
N ASP A 33 0.33 8.46 13.27
CA ASP A 33 0.67 9.38 12.18
C ASP A 33 1.84 8.86 11.33
N TRP A 34 1.81 7.57 10.96
CA TRP A 34 2.90 6.93 10.21
C TRP A 34 3.15 7.58 8.82
N LEU A 35 2.16 8.33 8.31
CA LEU A 35 2.23 9.13 7.10
C LEU A 35 2.48 10.63 7.36
N ALA A 36 2.49 11.13 8.60
CA ALA A 36 2.57 12.57 8.86
C ALA A 36 3.93 13.20 8.48
N GLY A 37 4.98 12.40 8.30
CA GLY A 37 6.25 12.84 7.74
C GLY A 37 6.28 12.90 6.20
N TYR A 38 5.22 12.42 5.53
CA TYR A 38 5.12 12.36 4.08
C TYR A 38 4.28 13.52 3.55
N SER A 39 4.56 13.90 2.30
CA SER A 39 3.82 14.95 1.62
C SER A 39 2.37 14.52 1.41
N THR A 40 1.43 15.39 1.78
CA THR A 40 0.02 15.26 1.43
C THR A 40 -0.28 15.84 0.04
N ALA A 41 0.71 16.44 -0.62
CA ALA A 41 0.54 16.92 -1.99
C ALA A 41 0.44 15.72 -2.95
N ASN A 42 -0.41 15.87 -3.96
CA ASN A 42 -0.51 14.86 -5.02
C ASN A 42 0.86 14.67 -5.70
N PRO A 43 1.28 13.42 -5.99
CA PRO A 43 2.51 13.18 -6.72
C PRO A 43 2.45 13.83 -8.09
N GLU A 44 3.60 14.30 -8.57
CA GLU A 44 3.68 14.87 -9.92
C GLU A 44 3.25 13.83 -10.96
N ASN A 45 2.33 14.21 -11.84
CA ASN A 45 1.84 13.31 -12.87
C ASN A 45 2.91 13.15 -13.97
N LEU A 46 3.81 12.19 -13.78
CA LEU A 46 4.85 11.86 -14.77
C LEU A 46 4.31 11.04 -15.96
N SER A 47 3.02 10.67 -15.93
CA SER A 47 2.38 9.89 -17.01
C SER A 47 1.96 10.73 -18.21
N HIS A 48 1.90 12.06 -18.07
CA HIS A 48 1.70 12.94 -19.22
C HIS A 48 3.07 13.36 -19.78
N PRO A 49 3.41 12.97 -21.03
CA PRO A 49 4.56 13.53 -21.70
C PRO A 49 4.35 15.02 -21.94
N LEU A 50 5.42 15.79 -21.76
CA LEU A 50 5.51 17.24 -22.05
C LEU A 50 5.23 17.55 -23.52
#